data_AF-A0A0H3J222-F1
#
_entry.id   AF-A0A0H3J222-F1
#
_cell.length_a   1.000
_cell.length_b   1.000
_cell.length_c   1.000
_cell.angle_alpha   90.00
_cell.angle_beta   90.00
_cell.angle_gamma   90.00
#
_symmetry.space_group_name_H-M   'P 1'
#
loop_
_entity.id
_entity.type
_entity.pdbx_description
1 polymer ?
#
loop_
_entity_poly.entity_id
_entity_poly.type
_entity_poly.pdbx_seq_one_letter_code
_entity_poly.pdbx_strand_id
1 'polypeptide(L)' 'MEELSGFEDIRIKMYPMDTQKHKEPHFHVILTDGKKASISIANGKLLEGKLNKRQRDFIKA' A
#
# COMPACT_ATOMS: atom_id res chain seq x y z
N MET A 1 6.09 -13.81 3.65
CA MET A 1 5.50 -12.47 3.81
C MET A 1 6.67 -11.52 3.81
N GLU A 2 6.86 -10.77 2.73
CA GLU A 2 8.04 -9.91 2.59
C GLU A 2 7.60 -8.45 2.79
N GLU A 3 8.13 -7.84 3.84
CA GLU A 3 8.00 -6.41 4.09
C GLU A 3 8.98 -5.69 3.17
N LEU A 4 8.48 -4.73 2.39
CA LEU A 4 9.31 -3.99 1.43
C LEU A 4 9.99 -2.80 2.08
N SER A 5 9.30 -2.12 3.00
CA SER A 5 9.79 -0.91 3.67
C SER A 5 8.88 -0.56 4.83
N GLY A 6 9.46 0.06 5.86
CA GLY A 6 8.75 0.57 7.04
C GLY A 6 9.27 1.96 7.42
N PHE A 7 8.35 2.89 7.70
CA PHE A 7 8.68 4.24 8.16
C PHE A 7 7.61 4.77 9.11
N GLU A 8 7.99 5.09 10.35
CA GLU A 8 7.12 5.58 11.44
C GLU A 8 5.76 4.86 11.50
N ASP A 9 4.77 5.43 10.82
CA ASP A 9 3.36 5.03 10.83
C ASP A 9 2.95 4.12 9.67
N ILE A 10 3.88 3.72 8.80
CA ILE A 10 3.59 3.00 7.56
C ILE A 10 4.42 1.73 7.47
N ARG A 11 3.76 0.60 7.21
CA ARG A 11 4.39 -0.66 6.78
C ARG A 11 3.88 -1.03 5.40
N ILE A 12 4.80 -1.30 4.47
CA ILE A 12 4.47 -1.68 3.10
C ILE A 12 4.77 -3.17 2.91
N LYS A 13 3.77 -3.90 2.45
CA LYS A 13 3.86 -5.33 2.15
C LYS A 13 3.46 -5.61 0.71
N MET A 14 4.10 -6.58 0.09
CA MET A 14 3.67 -7.10 -1.20
C MET A 14 3.26 -8.57 -1.09
N TYR A 15 2.17 -8.91 -1.76
CA TYR A 15 1.75 -10.28 -1.95
C TYR A 15 1.63 -10.50 -3.47
N PRO A 16 2.67 -11.02 -4.14
CA PRO A 16 2.72 -11.08 -5.61
C PRO A 16 1.54 -11.81 -6.26
N MET A 17 0.94 -12.77 -5.56
CA MET A 17 -0.22 -13.55 -6.03
C MET A 17 -1.56 -13.02 -5.52
N ASP A 18 -1.58 -11.94 -4.73
CA ASP A 18 -2.81 -11.31 -4.26
C ASP A 18 -3.34 -10.36 -5.33
N THR A 19 -3.91 -10.92 -6.39
CA THR A 19 -4.54 -10.16 -7.47
C THR A 19 -6.01 -10.48 -7.61
N GLN A 20 -6.57 -11.35 -6.78
CA GLN A 20 -7.97 -11.81 -6.93
C GLN A 20 -8.98 -10.68 -6.79
N LYS A 21 -8.76 -9.76 -5.84
CA LYS A 21 -9.68 -8.65 -5.55
C LYS A 21 -9.52 -7.50 -6.53
N HIS A 22 -8.30 -7.01 -6.71
CA HIS A 22 -8.01 -5.80 -7.47
C HIS A 22 -7.65 -6.07 -8.94
N LYS A 23 -7.44 -7.33 -9.32
CA LYS A 23 -7.08 -7.80 -10.67
C LYS A 23 -5.79 -7.19 -11.24
N GLU A 24 -4.95 -6.62 -10.38
CA GLU A 24 -3.64 -6.07 -10.72
C GLU A 24 -2.67 -6.18 -9.54
N PRO A 25 -1.34 -6.27 -9.79
CA PRO A 25 -0.33 -6.20 -8.74
C PRO A 25 -0.42 -4.90 -7.95
N HIS A 26 -0.38 -5.00 -6.62
CA HIS A 26 -0.45 -3.86 -5.72
C HIS A 26 0.34 -4.10 -4.43
N PHE A 27 0.74 -3.01 -3.79
CA PHE A 27 1.31 -3.02 -2.45
C PHE A 27 0.22 -2.73 -1.42
N HIS A 28 0.31 -3.38 -0.26
CA HIS A 28 -0.52 -3.14 0.90
C HIS A 28 0.20 -2.21 1.86
N VAL A 29 -0.43 -1.09 2.14
CA VAL A 29 0.01 -0.09 3.11
C VAL A 29 -0.78 -0.31 4.39
N ILE A 30 -0.09 -0.69 5.46
CA ILE A 30 -0.67 -0.92 6.78
C ILE A 30 -0.22 0.23 7.68
N LEU A 31 -1.19 0.97 8.19
CA LEU A 31 -0.96 2.08 9.11
C LEU A 31 -0.90 1.59 10.56
N THR A 32 -0.24 2.37 11.42
CA THR A 32 -0.16 2.10 12.87
C THR A 32 -1.52 2.09 13.57
N ASP A 33 -2.50 2.83 13.04
CA ASP A 33 -3.89 2.82 13.52
C ASP A 33 -4.72 1.61 13.05
N GLY A 34 -4.08 0.67 12.35
CA GLY A 34 -4.70 -0.55 11.84
C GLY A 34 -5.44 -0.40 10.51
N LYS A 35 -5.55 0.83 9.97
CA LYS A 35 -6.12 1.05 8.64
C LYS A 35 -5.20 0.48 7.56
N LYS A 36 -5.82 0.09 6.45
CA LYS A 36 -5.12 -0.48 5.30
C LYS A 36 -5.47 0.29 4.03
N ALA A 37 -4.52 0.35 3.12
CA ALA A 37 -4.73 0.85 1.78
C ALA A 37 -3.99 -0.03 0.77
N SER A 38 -4.53 -0.14 -0.44
CA SER A 38 -3.92 -0.88 -1.55
C SER A 38 -3.53 0.09 -2.65
N ILE A 39 -2.28 0.04 -3.10
CA ILE A 39 -1.73 0.92 -4.13
C ILE A 39 -1.26 0.10 -5.33
N SER A 40 -1.76 0.40 -6.52
CA SER A 40 -1.30 -0.23 -7.77
C SER A 40 0.19 0.01 -7.96
N ILE A 41 0.92 -1.07 -8.26
CA ILE A 41 2.34 -0.97 -8.60
C ILE A 41 2.52 -0.27 -9.95
N ALA A 42 1.59 -0.47 -10.87
CA ALA A 42 1.73 -0.01 -12.25
C ALA A 42 1.67 1.53 -12.39
N ASN A 43 0.88 2.19 -11.55
CA ASN A 43 0.60 3.64 -11.71
C ASN A 43 0.47 4.41 -10.39
N GLY A 44 0.68 3.78 -9.24
CA GLY A 44 0.56 4.42 -7.93
C GLY A 44 -0.87 4.82 -7.56
N LYS A 45 -1.90 4.32 -8.26
CA LYS A 45 -3.30 4.60 -7.97
C LYS A 45 -3.73 3.91 -6.67
N LEU A 46 -4.48 4.63 -5.85
CA LEU A 46 -5.17 4.07 -4.69
C LEU A 46 -6.34 3.20 -5.14
N LEU A 47 -6.23 1.90 -4.92
CA LEU A 47 -7.22 0.89 -5.29
C LEU A 47 -8.24 0.67 -4.18
N GLU A 48 -7.82 0.80 -2.92
CA GLU A 48 -8.69 0.67 -1.74
C GLU A 48 -8.10 1.42 -0.54
N GLY A 49 -8.98 1.82 0.38
CA GLY A 49 -8.61 2.43 1.64
C GLY A 49 -8.53 3.96 1.57
N LYS A 50 -7.92 4.56 2.58
CA LYS A 50 -7.77 6.02 2.66
C LYS A 50 -6.42 6.37 3.24
N LEU A 51 -5.72 7.26 2.57
CA LEU A 51 -4.45 7.84 3.00
C LEU A 51 -4.59 9.35 3.09
N ASN A 52 -3.96 9.95 4.10
CA ASN A 52 -3.83 11.41 4.20
C ASN A 52 -2.77 11.93 3.20
N LYS A 53 -2.62 13.25 3.10
CA LYS A 53 -1.70 13.87 2.13
C LYS A 53 -0.24 13.43 2.38
N ARG A 54 0.24 13.52 3.62
CA ARG A 54 1.61 13.13 4.01
C ARG A 54 1.93 11.67 3.66
N GLN A 55 1.01 10.75 3.92
CA GLN A 55 1.16 9.32 3.60
C GLN A 55 1.22 9.08 2.09
N ARG A 56 0.38 9.77 1.30
CA ARG A 56 0.42 9.67 -0.17
C ARG A 56 1.72 10.20 -0.74
N ASP A 57 2.21 11.31 -0.21
CA ASP A 57 3.46 11.93 -0.66
C ASP A 57 4.64 10.99 -0.39
N PHE A 58 4.64 10.26 0.73
CA PHE A 58 5.66 9.25 1.04
C PHE A 58 5.65 8.05 0.08
N ILE A 59 4.48 7.59 -0.33
CA ILE A 59 4.35 6.40 -1.20
C ILE A 59 4.62 6.72 -2.68
N LYS A 60 4.44 7.97 -3.10
CA LYS A 60 4.68 8.42 -4.48
C LYS A 60 6.15 8.74 -4.79
N ALA A 61 7.01 8.75 -3.77
CA ALA A 61 8.42 9.11 -3.89
C ALA A 61 9.21 8.07 -4.70
#